data_AF-A0A422N0Y0-F1
#
_entry.id   AF-A0A422N0Y0-F1
#
_cell.length_a   1.000
_cell.length_b   1.000
_cell.length_c   1.000
_cell.angle_alpha   90.00
_cell.angle_beta   90.00
_cell.angle_gamma   90.00
#
_symmetry.space_group_name_H-M   'P 1'
#
loop_
_entity.id
_entity.type
_entity.pdbx_description
1 polymer ?
#
loop_
_entity_poly.entity_id
_entity_poly.type
_entity_poly.pdbx_seq_one_letter_code
_entity_poly.pdbx_strand_id
1 'polypeptide(L)'
;MRCGVACVLLALVLCCVHLSLSEAAAPSSARTRASVADGAPVANATPALVPDNINEVLETALKAKLKAQAELTEARGYCLEAKQSSDKALEDEKKAEEILKKLDEGAVVLSRSLLHAKEATKEAEGALKECLEAEKAAEAAEGETHKAVHGLLELTMDRWKEPKDGNMLKQAANQTALAVQKADEAERYSDKAAAAAEKTHAAAERAATAQSLAHDVVVTATALLRKREAEEKRRQAKERADAEAARQAAVAEVMEKFSVKQAPNEASSDSNAAGASASGAGEGKSGTTHRKNAVGAADGSGIPLLSRASLLLTAAVAFIGCLFVC
;
A
#
# COMPACT_ATOMS: atom_id res chain seq x y z
N MET A 1 -39.31 -45.65 11.74
CA MET A 1 -38.41 -45.48 10.58
C MET A 1 -38.34 -44.02 10.10
N ARG A 2 -38.04 -43.05 10.98
CA ARG A 2 -37.94 -41.61 10.61
C ARG A 2 -36.70 -40.89 11.16
N CYS A 3 -35.95 -41.49 12.08
CA CYS A 3 -34.70 -40.90 12.58
C CYS A 3 -33.45 -41.20 11.72
N GLY A 4 -33.49 -42.24 10.88
CA GLY A 4 -32.33 -42.58 10.04
C GLY A 4 -32.07 -41.57 8.92
N VAL A 5 -33.13 -41.03 8.31
CA VAL A 5 -33.01 -40.10 7.17
C VAL A 5 -32.52 -38.72 7.61
N ALA A 6 -32.90 -38.28 8.83
CA ALA A 6 -32.41 -37.03 9.39
C ALA A 6 -30.92 -37.08 9.74
N CYS A 7 -30.42 -38.22 10.28
CA CYS A 7 -28.99 -38.38 10.57
C CYS A 7 -28.12 -38.44 9.31
N VAL A 8 -28.63 -39.04 8.22
CA VAL A 8 -27.87 -39.11 6.95
C VAL A 8 -27.82 -37.74 6.26
N LEU A 9 -28.90 -36.95 6.32
CA LEU A 9 -28.91 -35.58 5.78
C LEU A 9 -28.02 -34.64 6.60
N LEU A 10 -27.98 -34.78 7.93
CA LEU A 10 -27.09 -33.97 8.77
C LEU A 10 -25.61 -34.30 8.54
N ALA A 11 -25.27 -35.58 8.30
CA ALA A 11 -23.93 -36.01 7.96
C ALA A 11 -23.47 -35.49 6.58
N LEU A 12 -24.38 -35.43 5.60
CA LEU A 12 -24.10 -34.86 4.27
C LEU A 12 -23.86 -33.34 4.32
N VAL A 13 -24.62 -32.62 5.14
CA VAL A 13 -24.43 -31.16 5.31
C VAL A 13 -23.13 -30.85 6.06
N LEU A 14 -22.74 -31.65 7.06
CA LEU A 14 -21.45 -31.48 7.74
C LEU A 14 -20.24 -31.87 6.86
N CYS A 15 -20.39 -32.80 5.93
CA CYS A 15 -19.32 -33.17 4.99
C CYS A 15 -19.06 -32.06 3.95
N CYS A 16 -20.11 -31.37 3.48
CA CYS A 16 -19.97 -30.25 2.53
C CYS A 16 -19.29 -29.00 3.15
N VAL A 17 -19.40 -28.80 4.46
CA VAL A 17 -18.77 -27.66 5.15
C VAL A 17 -17.30 -27.93 5.46
N HIS A 18 -16.89 -29.18 5.70
CA HIS A 18 -15.48 -29.51 5.96
C HIS A 18 -14.61 -29.64 4.70
N LEU A 19 -15.19 -29.97 3.54
CA LEU A 19 -14.47 -29.91 2.26
C LEU A 19 -14.24 -28.48 1.75
N SER A 20 -14.97 -27.49 2.28
CA SER A 20 -14.82 -26.08 1.89
C SER A 20 -13.91 -25.27 2.83
N LEU A 21 -13.34 -25.89 3.89
CA LEU A 21 -12.58 -25.17 4.93
C LEU A 21 -11.19 -25.76 5.24
N SER A 22 -10.72 -26.78 4.51
CA SER A 22 -9.36 -27.33 4.66
C SER A 22 -8.40 -27.02 3.51
N GLU A 23 -8.80 -26.21 2.53
CA GLU A 23 -7.89 -25.70 1.48
C GLU A 23 -7.67 -24.18 1.62
N ALA A 24 -7.50 -23.71 2.85
CA ALA A 24 -7.16 -22.31 3.16
C ALA A 24 -5.91 -22.27 4.06
N ALA A 25 -4.83 -22.96 3.68
CA ALA A 25 -3.46 -22.72 4.12
C ALA A 25 -2.49 -23.73 3.49
N ALA A 26 -2.10 -23.49 2.24
CA ALA A 26 -0.78 -23.89 1.73
C ALA A 26 -0.41 -22.98 0.55
N PRO A 27 0.73 -22.27 0.58
CA PRO A 27 1.28 -21.67 -0.62
C PRO A 27 1.75 -22.82 -1.51
N SER A 28 0.88 -23.23 -2.45
CA SER A 28 1.20 -24.23 -3.45
C SER A 28 2.24 -23.66 -4.40
N SER A 29 3.49 -24.04 -4.16
CA SER A 29 4.57 -24.25 -5.12
C SER A 29 4.71 -23.19 -6.21
N ALA A 30 5.73 -22.35 -6.04
CA ALA A 30 6.36 -21.62 -7.13
C ALA A 30 6.70 -22.60 -8.27
N ARG A 31 5.79 -22.74 -9.24
CA ARG A 31 6.10 -23.34 -10.53
C ARG A 31 7.08 -22.38 -11.19
N THR A 32 8.34 -22.80 -11.31
CA THR A 32 9.42 -22.04 -11.91
C THR A 32 8.99 -21.56 -13.30
N ARG A 33 8.60 -20.29 -13.42
CA ARG A 33 8.18 -19.67 -14.68
C ARG A 33 9.41 -19.49 -15.56
N ALA A 34 9.54 -20.36 -16.56
CA ALA A 34 10.36 -20.05 -17.72
C ALA A 34 9.63 -18.97 -18.52
N SER A 35 10.24 -17.79 -18.65
CA SER A 35 9.81 -16.74 -19.56
C SER A 35 9.82 -17.28 -21.00
N VAL A 36 8.66 -17.49 -21.60
CA VAL A 36 8.58 -17.79 -23.04
C VAL A 36 8.25 -16.50 -23.77
N ALA A 37 9.27 -16.00 -24.48
CA ALA A 37 9.21 -14.86 -25.37
C ALA A 37 8.28 -15.12 -26.57
N ASP A 38 7.73 -14.02 -27.08
CA ASP A 38 6.92 -13.91 -28.29
C ASP A 38 7.50 -14.64 -29.52
N GLY A 39 6.57 -15.18 -30.32
CA GLY A 39 6.70 -15.20 -31.78
C GLY A 39 7.44 -16.38 -32.41
N ALA A 40 6.69 -17.42 -32.78
CA ALA A 40 7.07 -18.29 -33.90
C ALA A 40 5.83 -18.64 -34.75
N PRO A 41 5.93 -18.56 -36.09
CA PRO A 41 4.81 -18.77 -36.98
C PRO A 41 4.48 -20.26 -37.14
N VAL A 42 3.21 -20.50 -37.47
CA VAL A 42 2.58 -21.77 -37.87
C VAL A 42 3.53 -22.63 -38.73
N ALA A 43 3.89 -23.82 -38.23
CA ALA A 43 4.50 -24.86 -39.04
C ALA A 43 4.03 -26.24 -38.59
N ASN A 44 3.30 -26.89 -39.49
CA ASN A 44 3.06 -28.32 -39.60
C ASN A 44 2.39 -29.02 -38.41
N ALA A 45 1.06 -29.14 -38.52
CA ALA A 45 0.36 -30.28 -37.95
C ALA A 45 1.10 -31.56 -38.39
N THR A 46 1.74 -32.22 -37.42
CA THR A 46 2.19 -33.61 -37.53
C THR A 46 1.03 -34.41 -38.14
N PRO A 47 1.25 -35.26 -39.17
CA PRO A 47 0.17 -36.07 -39.71
C PRO A 47 -0.42 -36.85 -38.53
N ALA A 48 -1.68 -36.56 -38.22
CA ALA A 48 -2.41 -37.26 -37.17
C ALA A 48 -2.26 -38.75 -37.47
N LEU A 49 -1.54 -39.48 -36.60
CA LEU A 49 -1.58 -40.94 -36.61
C LEU A 49 -3.06 -41.29 -36.57
N VAL A 50 -3.55 -41.94 -37.62
CA VAL A 50 -4.94 -42.37 -37.67
C VAL A 50 -5.10 -43.32 -36.49
N PRO A 51 -5.93 -42.97 -35.51
CA PRO A 51 -6.06 -43.78 -34.30
C PRO A 51 -6.66 -45.12 -34.66
N ASP A 52 -6.07 -46.19 -34.15
CA ASP A 52 -6.51 -47.57 -34.44
C ASP A 52 -7.86 -47.89 -33.76
N ASN A 53 -8.27 -47.07 -32.78
CA ASN A 53 -9.43 -47.32 -31.93
C ASN A 53 -10.21 -46.04 -31.61
N ILE A 54 -11.52 -46.03 -31.88
CA ILE A 54 -12.45 -44.92 -31.57
C ILE A 54 -12.53 -44.64 -30.06
N ASN A 55 -12.37 -45.66 -29.22
CA ASN A 55 -12.45 -45.49 -27.77
C ASN A 55 -11.30 -44.62 -27.23
N GLU A 56 -10.10 -44.74 -27.79
CA GLU A 56 -8.93 -43.92 -27.40
C GLU A 56 -9.11 -42.46 -27.80
N VAL A 57 -9.73 -42.23 -28.96
CA VAL A 57 -10.08 -40.89 -29.47
C VAL A 57 -11.10 -40.23 -28.56
N LEU A 58 -12.15 -40.95 -28.18
CA LEU A 58 -13.17 -40.48 -27.25
C LEU A 58 -12.60 -40.19 -25.86
N GLU A 59 -11.77 -41.08 -25.32
CA GLU A 59 -11.12 -40.87 -24.02
C GLU A 59 -10.26 -39.61 -24.02
N THR A 60 -9.48 -39.39 -25.08
CA THR A 60 -8.64 -38.20 -25.23
C THR A 60 -9.46 -36.92 -25.31
N ALA A 61 -10.54 -36.93 -26.09
CA ALA A 61 -11.43 -35.78 -26.22
C ALA A 61 -12.16 -35.45 -24.89
N LEU A 62 -12.56 -36.47 -24.14
CA LEU A 62 -13.15 -36.29 -22.81
C LEU A 62 -12.14 -35.75 -21.79
N LYS A 63 -10.89 -36.22 -21.82
CA LYS A 63 -9.80 -35.63 -21.02
C LYS A 63 -9.57 -34.16 -21.36
N ALA A 64 -9.57 -33.81 -22.66
CA ALA A 64 -9.45 -32.42 -23.10
C ALA A 64 -10.61 -31.55 -22.57
N LYS A 65 -11.85 -32.05 -22.61
CA LYS A 65 -12.99 -31.36 -22.00
C LYS A 65 -12.83 -31.15 -20.50
N LEU A 66 -12.42 -32.18 -19.76
CA LEU A 66 -12.18 -32.06 -18.32
C LEU A 66 -11.07 -31.04 -18.00
N LYS A 67 -10.00 -31.02 -18.81
CA LYS A 67 -8.95 -30.02 -18.74
C LYS A 67 -9.53 -28.62 -18.96
N ALA A 68 -10.21 -28.37 -20.08
CA ALA A 68 -10.77 -27.05 -20.40
C ALA A 68 -11.72 -26.54 -19.29
N GLN A 69 -12.52 -27.44 -18.70
CA GLN A 69 -13.40 -27.11 -17.58
C GLN A 69 -12.63 -26.75 -16.30
N ALA A 70 -11.56 -27.48 -15.99
CA ALA A 70 -10.69 -27.17 -14.85
C ALA A 70 -10.02 -25.79 -15.04
N GLU A 71 -9.45 -25.54 -16.21
CA GLU A 71 -8.79 -24.26 -16.54
C GLU A 71 -9.75 -23.07 -16.48
N LEU A 72 -11.00 -23.22 -16.96
CA LEU A 72 -12.02 -22.19 -16.79
C LEU A 72 -12.35 -21.94 -15.32
N THR A 73 -12.38 -22.99 -14.51
CA THR A 73 -12.67 -22.87 -13.07
C THR A 73 -11.54 -22.15 -12.34
N GLU A 74 -10.28 -22.44 -12.70
CA GLU A 74 -9.10 -21.72 -12.18
C GLU A 74 -9.10 -20.26 -12.63
N ALA A 75 -9.35 -19.97 -13.91
CA ALA A 75 -9.46 -18.60 -14.42
C ALA A 75 -10.51 -17.78 -13.66
N ARG A 76 -11.68 -18.38 -13.38
CA ARG A 76 -12.73 -17.77 -12.55
C ARG A 76 -12.26 -17.49 -11.13
N GLY A 77 -11.54 -18.42 -10.52
CA GLY A 77 -10.92 -18.23 -9.21
C GLY A 77 -10.01 -16.99 -9.19
N TYR A 78 -9.08 -16.92 -10.15
CA TYR A 78 -8.17 -15.78 -10.27
C TYR A 78 -8.89 -14.45 -10.48
N CYS A 79 -9.94 -14.41 -11.30
CA CYS A 79 -10.67 -13.15 -11.52
C CYS A 79 -11.54 -12.74 -10.34
N LEU A 80 -12.00 -13.68 -9.51
CA LEU A 80 -12.63 -13.35 -8.23
C LEU A 80 -11.62 -12.74 -7.24
N GLU A 81 -10.41 -13.28 -7.15
CA GLU A 81 -9.34 -12.72 -6.33
C GLU A 81 -8.88 -11.35 -6.83
N ALA A 82 -8.75 -11.18 -8.14
CA ALA A 82 -8.46 -9.91 -8.78
C ALA A 82 -9.53 -8.87 -8.43
N LYS A 83 -10.82 -9.26 -8.50
CA LYS A 83 -11.93 -8.37 -8.15
C LYS A 83 -11.85 -7.90 -6.69
N GLN A 84 -11.64 -8.84 -5.76
CA GLN A 84 -11.49 -8.49 -4.34
C GLN A 84 -10.30 -7.54 -4.11
N SER A 85 -9.18 -7.78 -4.80
CA SER A 85 -8.00 -6.91 -4.71
C SER A 85 -8.27 -5.51 -5.30
N SER A 86 -8.96 -5.43 -6.43
CA SER A 86 -9.36 -4.15 -7.04
C SER A 86 -10.32 -3.37 -6.15
N ASP A 87 -11.31 -4.04 -5.54
CA ASP A 87 -12.26 -3.41 -4.61
C ASP A 87 -11.52 -2.88 -3.37
N LYS A 88 -10.54 -3.63 -2.86
CA LYS A 88 -9.68 -3.20 -1.75
C LYS A 88 -8.83 -1.98 -2.10
N ALA A 89 -8.23 -1.95 -3.30
CA ALA A 89 -7.46 -0.80 -3.77
C ALA A 89 -8.32 0.48 -3.78
N LEU A 90 -9.56 0.38 -4.27
CA LEU A 90 -10.53 1.48 -4.27
C LEU A 90 -10.93 1.91 -2.85
N GLU A 91 -11.08 0.97 -1.93
CA GLU A 91 -11.36 1.26 -0.52
C GLU A 91 -10.20 2.03 0.13
N ASP A 92 -8.97 1.59 -0.10
CA ASP A 92 -7.76 2.23 0.44
C ASP A 92 -7.54 3.62 -0.15
N GLU A 93 -7.82 3.83 -1.44
CA GLU A 93 -7.84 5.18 -2.04
C GLU A 93 -8.84 6.11 -1.34
N LYS A 94 -10.09 5.65 -1.15
CA LYS A 94 -11.12 6.45 -0.48
C LYS A 94 -10.73 6.79 0.96
N LYS A 95 -10.21 5.81 1.70
CA LYS A 95 -9.69 6.03 3.06
C LYS A 95 -8.53 7.04 3.07
N ALA A 96 -7.60 6.94 2.12
CA ALA A 96 -6.50 7.90 2.01
C ALA A 96 -7.04 9.33 1.80
N GLU A 97 -8.04 9.50 0.93
CA GLU A 97 -8.68 10.79 0.69
C GLU A 97 -9.38 11.33 1.95
N GLU A 98 -10.16 10.51 2.64
CA GLU A 98 -10.84 10.87 3.88
C GLU A 98 -9.89 11.25 5.00
N ILE A 99 -8.75 10.55 5.11
CA ILE A 99 -7.70 10.85 6.08
C ILE A 99 -7.12 12.24 5.80
N LEU A 100 -6.78 12.54 4.54
CA LEU A 100 -6.17 13.82 4.15
C LEU A 100 -7.12 15.00 4.32
N LYS A 101 -8.43 14.81 4.12
CA LYS A 101 -9.47 15.82 4.38
C LYS A 101 -9.47 16.33 5.83
N LYS A 102 -8.89 15.59 6.79
CA LYS A 102 -8.76 16.03 8.19
C LYS A 102 -7.78 17.19 8.38
N LEU A 103 -6.84 17.40 7.45
CA LEU A 103 -5.94 18.55 7.49
C LEU A 103 -6.61 19.77 6.87
N ASP A 104 -6.95 19.68 5.58
CA ASP A 104 -7.74 20.65 4.81
C ASP A 104 -7.99 20.10 3.39
N GLU A 105 -8.76 20.84 2.57
CA GLU A 105 -8.98 20.50 1.15
C GLU A 105 -7.70 20.66 0.29
N GLY A 106 -6.78 21.55 0.68
CA GLY A 106 -5.52 21.77 -0.04
C GLY A 106 -4.54 20.60 0.06
N ALA A 107 -4.53 19.91 1.20
CA ALA A 107 -3.74 18.72 1.46
C ALA A 107 -4.19 17.54 0.59
N VAL A 108 -5.48 17.45 0.27
CA VAL A 108 -6.01 16.45 -0.66
C VAL A 108 -5.43 16.66 -2.06
N VAL A 109 -5.40 17.91 -2.54
CA VAL A 109 -4.92 18.26 -3.89
C VAL A 109 -3.40 18.08 -4.02
N LEU A 110 -2.65 18.39 -2.97
CA LEU A 110 -1.18 18.36 -2.99
C LEU A 110 -0.58 17.02 -2.56
N SER A 111 -1.40 16.10 -2.03
CA SER A 111 -0.91 14.81 -1.53
C SER A 111 -0.45 13.90 -2.65
N ARG A 112 0.85 13.64 -2.69
CA ARG A 112 1.45 12.61 -3.54
C ARG A 112 0.95 11.22 -3.19
N SER A 113 0.68 10.95 -1.91
CA SER A 113 0.15 9.66 -1.46
C SER A 113 -1.22 9.38 -2.08
N LEU A 114 -2.10 10.39 -2.17
CA LEU A 114 -3.40 10.21 -2.82
C LEU A 114 -3.28 10.02 -4.33
N LEU A 115 -2.33 10.70 -4.98
CA LEU A 115 -2.05 10.48 -6.40
C LEU A 115 -1.59 9.03 -6.66
N HIS A 116 -0.66 8.52 -5.84
CA HIS A 116 -0.19 7.14 -5.96
C HIS A 116 -1.30 6.11 -5.66
N ALA A 117 -2.18 6.37 -4.70
CA ALA A 117 -3.34 5.52 -4.46
C ALA A 117 -4.27 5.49 -5.69
N LYS A 118 -4.56 6.65 -6.30
CA LYS A 118 -5.37 6.77 -7.53
C LYS A 118 -4.76 6.06 -8.73
N GLU A 119 -3.45 6.15 -8.90
CA GLU A 119 -2.72 5.43 -9.94
C GLU A 119 -2.83 3.91 -9.73
N ALA A 120 -2.59 3.46 -8.49
CA ALA A 120 -2.70 2.05 -8.13
C ALA A 120 -4.12 1.50 -8.33
N THR A 121 -5.17 2.23 -7.96
CA THR A 121 -6.56 1.83 -8.23
C THR A 121 -6.83 1.68 -9.72
N LYS A 122 -6.38 2.64 -10.55
CA LYS A 122 -6.56 2.56 -12.01
C LYS A 122 -5.82 1.37 -12.61
N GLU A 123 -4.63 1.07 -12.13
CA GLU A 123 -3.88 -0.12 -12.55
C GLU A 123 -4.59 -1.41 -12.15
N ALA A 124 -5.15 -1.47 -10.94
CA ALA A 124 -5.95 -2.59 -10.47
C ALA A 124 -7.22 -2.79 -11.32
N GLU A 125 -7.94 -1.70 -11.64
CA GLU A 125 -9.12 -1.75 -12.52
C GLU A 125 -8.76 -2.20 -13.95
N GLY A 126 -7.61 -1.76 -14.47
CA GLY A 126 -7.10 -2.19 -15.76
C GLY A 126 -6.79 -3.69 -15.79
N ALA A 127 -6.06 -4.17 -14.79
CA ALA A 127 -5.71 -5.59 -14.65
C ALA A 127 -6.96 -6.47 -14.40
N LEU A 128 -7.96 -5.98 -13.66
CA LEU A 128 -9.23 -6.69 -13.51
C LEU A 128 -9.95 -6.88 -14.86
N LYS A 129 -9.94 -5.86 -15.72
CA LYS A 129 -10.51 -5.97 -17.08
C LYS A 129 -9.76 -7.01 -17.91
N GLU A 130 -8.42 -7.01 -17.86
CA GLU A 130 -7.60 -8.05 -18.51
C GLU A 130 -7.97 -9.46 -18.01
N CYS A 131 -8.20 -9.61 -16.70
CA CYS A 131 -8.62 -10.90 -16.14
C CYS A 131 -9.99 -11.34 -16.68
N LEU A 132 -10.99 -10.47 -16.64
CA LEU A 132 -12.35 -10.79 -17.12
C LEU A 132 -12.37 -11.11 -18.62
N GLU A 133 -11.54 -10.46 -19.42
CA GLU A 133 -11.36 -10.79 -20.83
C GLU A 133 -10.74 -12.18 -21.02
N ALA A 134 -9.75 -12.54 -20.18
CA ALA A 134 -9.15 -13.87 -20.18
C ALA A 134 -10.14 -14.96 -19.73
N GLU A 135 -10.92 -14.72 -18.67
CA GLU A 135 -11.98 -15.64 -18.22
C GLU A 135 -12.99 -15.90 -19.35
N LYS A 136 -13.46 -14.84 -20.02
CA LYS A 136 -14.40 -14.96 -21.13
C LYS A 136 -13.80 -15.74 -22.31
N ALA A 137 -12.51 -15.57 -22.57
CA ALA A 137 -11.81 -16.32 -23.60
C ALA A 137 -11.63 -17.80 -23.22
N ALA A 138 -11.35 -18.10 -21.95
CA ALA A 138 -11.33 -19.47 -21.42
C ALA A 138 -12.72 -20.13 -21.54
N GLU A 139 -13.79 -19.39 -21.25
CA GLU A 139 -15.17 -19.87 -21.39
C GLU A 139 -15.52 -20.19 -22.85
N ALA A 140 -15.11 -19.32 -23.79
CA ALA A 140 -15.27 -19.58 -25.21
C ALA A 140 -14.50 -20.84 -25.65
N ALA A 141 -13.27 -21.03 -25.16
CA ALA A 141 -12.45 -22.19 -25.46
C ALA A 141 -13.03 -23.50 -24.88
N GLU A 142 -13.59 -23.47 -23.66
CA GLU A 142 -14.35 -24.59 -23.10
C GLU A 142 -15.57 -24.91 -23.95
N GLY A 143 -16.34 -23.89 -24.37
CA GLY A 143 -17.51 -24.07 -25.22
C GLY A 143 -17.17 -24.70 -26.58
N GLU A 144 -16.06 -24.30 -27.21
CA GLU A 144 -15.58 -24.94 -28.44
C GLU A 144 -15.08 -26.38 -28.20
N THR A 145 -14.43 -26.64 -27.07
CA THR A 145 -14.05 -28.00 -26.65
C THR A 145 -15.29 -28.89 -26.50
N HIS A 146 -16.36 -28.36 -25.88
CA HIS A 146 -17.63 -29.05 -25.72
C HIS A 146 -18.27 -29.37 -27.08
N LYS A 147 -18.29 -28.41 -28.02
CA LYS A 147 -18.80 -28.63 -29.38
C LYS A 147 -18.02 -29.72 -30.11
N ALA A 148 -16.69 -29.72 -29.99
CA ALA A 148 -15.83 -30.72 -30.61
C ALA A 148 -16.10 -32.14 -30.06
N VAL A 149 -16.25 -32.26 -28.74
CA VAL A 149 -16.65 -33.54 -28.10
C VAL A 149 -18.06 -33.96 -28.51
N HIS A 150 -19.01 -33.02 -28.60
CA HIS A 150 -20.36 -33.32 -29.07
C HIS A 150 -20.37 -33.82 -30.52
N GLY A 151 -19.64 -33.17 -31.41
CA GLY A 151 -19.47 -33.62 -32.80
C GLY A 151 -18.84 -35.02 -32.88
N LEU A 152 -17.89 -35.33 -31.99
CA LEU A 152 -17.34 -36.69 -31.87
C LEU A 152 -18.39 -37.70 -31.38
N LEU A 153 -19.26 -37.32 -30.45
CA LEU A 153 -20.36 -38.16 -29.96
C LEU A 153 -21.41 -38.39 -31.06
N GLU A 154 -21.76 -37.39 -31.87
CA GLU A 154 -22.65 -37.56 -33.02
C GLU A 154 -22.08 -38.58 -34.02
N LEU A 155 -20.80 -38.43 -34.38
CA LEU A 155 -20.10 -39.36 -35.28
C LEU A 155 -20.06 -40.80 -34.76
N THR A 156 -20.13 -41.00 -33.44
CA THR A 156 -20.08 -42.32 -32.79
C THR A 156 -21.46 -42.89 -32.45
N MET A 157 -22.46 -42.05 -32.19
CA MET A 157 -23.86 -42.46 -31.96
C MET A 157 -24.54 -42.94 -33.25
N ASP A 158 -24.29 -42.28 -34.39
CA ASP A 158 -24.84 -42.70 -35.69
C ASP A 158 -24.38 -44.10 -36.12
N ARG A 159 -23.33 -44.63 -35.47
CA ARG A 159 -22.73 -45.95 -35.72
C ARG A 159 -23.45 -47.14 -35.06
N TRP A 160 -24.48 -46.91 -34.24
CA TRP A 160 -25.38 -48.00 -33.85
C TRP A 160 -26.27 -48.48 -35.02
N LYS A 161 -26.20 -47.81 -36.18
CA LYS A 161 -27.06 -48.09 -37.34
C LYS A 161 -26.34 -48.62 -38.58
N GLU A 162 -25.07 -48.29 -38.87
CA GLU A 162 -24.28 -48.93 -39.96
C GLU A 162 -22.81 -48.46 -39.99
N PRO A 163 -21.83 -49.30 -40.36
CA PRO A 163 -20.43 -48.90 -40.44
C PRO A 163 -20.12 -48.30 -41.82
N LYS A 164 -19.85 -47.00 -41.90
CA LYS A 164 -19.21 -46.38 -43.07
C LYS A 164 -17.73 -46.11 -42.82
N ASP A 165 -16.92 -46.62 -43.74
CA ASP A 165 -15.63 -46.20 -44.31
C ASP A 165 -14.58 -45.49 -43.42
N GLY A 166 -13.30 -45.73 -43.72
CA GLY A 166 -12.11 -45.18 -43.02
C GLY A 166 -12.02 -43.64 -42.92
N ASN A 167 -12.95 -42.89 -43.51
CA ASN A 167 -13.09 -41.45 -43.36
C ASN A 167 -13.58 -41.03 -41.95
N MET A 168 -14.33 -41.90 -41.25
CA MET A 168 -14.85 -41.61 -39.91
C MET A 168 -13.75 -41.48 -38.86
N LEU A 169 -12.76 -42.37 -38.87
CA LEU A 169 -11.62 -42.32 -37.95
C LEU A 169 -10.83 -41.01 -38.14
N LYS A 170 -10.71 -40.54 -39.38
CA LYS A 170 -10.07 -39.26 -39.70
C LYS A 170 -10.88 -38.08 -39.17
N GLN A 171 -12.21 -38.09 -39.32
CA GLN A 171 -13.06 -37.04 -38.76
C GLN A 171 -13.05 -37.02 -37.23
N ALA A 172 -13.10 -38.20 -36.60
CA ALA A 172 -13.00 -38.36 -35.15
C ALA A 172 -11.65 -37.86 -34.60
N ALA A 173 -10.56 -38.20 -35.29
CA ALA A 173 -9.23 -37.70 -34.97
C ALA A 173 -9.15 -36.16 -35.09
N ASN A 174 -9.75 -35.57 -36.13
CA ASN A 174 -9.79 -34.11 -36.30
C ASN A 174 -10.58 -33.43 -35.18
N GLN A 175 -11.75 -33.96 -34.80
CA GLN A 175 -12.54 -33.42 -33.68
C GLN A 175 -11.80 -33.52 -32.35
N THR A 176 -11.08 -34.60 -32.14
CA THR A 176 -10.27 -34.79 -30.93
C THR A 176 -9.08 -33.87 -30.89
N ALA A 177 -8.38 -33.69 -32.01
CA ALA A 177 -7.31 -32.71 -32.13
C ALA A 177 -7.81 -31.28 -31.86
N LEU A 178 -9.00 -30.94 -32.37
CA LEU A 178 -9.65 -29.66 -32.08
C LEU A 178 -9.99 -29.51 -30.58
N ALA A 179 -10.55 -30.56 -29.96
CA ALA A 179 -10.86 -30.54 -28.53
C ALA A 179 -9.59 -30.33 -27.68
N VAL A 180 -8.50 -31.02 -27.99
CA VAL A 180 -7.19 -30.85 -27.32
C VAL A 180 -6.66 -29.44 -27.54
N GLN A 181 -6.66 -28.95 -28.77
CA GLN A 181 -6.22 -27.60 -29.10
C GLN A 181 -6.99 -26.54 -28.29
N LYS A 182 -8.32 -26.68 -28.20
CA LYS A 182 -9.17 -25.74 -27.46
C LYS A 182 -8.99 -25.85 -25.95
N ALA A 183 -8.72 -27.04 -25.42
CA ALA A 183 -8.33 -27.20 -24.03
C ALA A 183 -6.99 -26.51 -23.71
N ASP A 184 -6.01 -26.59 -24.61
CA ASP A 184 -4.73 -25.88 -24.45
C ASP A 184 -4.88 -24.36 -24.61
N GLU A 185 -5.83 -23.89 -25.44
CA GLU A 185 -6.20 -22.47 -25.48
C GLU A 185 -6.80 -22.01 -24.14
N ALA A 186 -7.67 -22.82 -23.51
CA ALA A 186 -8.25 -22.51 -22.20
C ALA A 186 -7.17 -22.37 -21.10
N GLU A 187 -6.17 -23.28 -21.08
CA GLU A 187 -5.02 -23.20 -20.17
C GLU A 187 -4.25 -21.88 -20.34
N ARG A 188 -3.95 -21.48 -21.58
CA ARG A 188 -3.26 -20.20 -21.84
C ARG A 188 -4.06 -18.99 -21.37
N TYR A 189 -5.39 -19.06 -21.41
CA TYR A 189 -6.24 -17.99 -20.90
C TYR A 189 -6.31 -18.01 -19.36
N SER A 190 -6.30 -19.19 -18.74
CA SER A 190 -6.13 -19.34 -17.28
C SER A 190 -4.83 -18.70 -16.80
N ASP A 191 -3.70 -18.97 -17.47
CA ASP A 191 -2.41 -18.33 -17.15
C ASP A 191 -2.45 -16.80 -17.27
N LYS A 192 -3.17 -16.27 -18.26
CA LYS A 192 -3.37 -14.82 -18.42
C LYS A 192 -4.21 -14.24 -17.30
N ALA A 193 -5.28 -14.94 -16.89
CA ALA A 193 -6.10 -14.56 -15.75
C ALA A 193 -5.26 -14.54 -14.45
N ALA A 194 -4.41 -15.54 -14.24
CA ALA A 194 -3.49 -15.60 -13.10
C ALA A 194 -2.52 -14.41 -13.09
N ALA A 195 -1.88 -14.11 -14.22
CA ALA A 195 -0.96 -12.98 -14.32
C ALA A 195 -1.68 -11.63 -14.09
N ALA A 196 -2.90 -11.48 -14.59
CA ALA A 196 -3.73 -10.30 -14.35
C ALA A 196 -4.14 -10.17 -12.87
N ALA A 197 -4.47 -11.28 -12.21
CA ALA A 197 -4.75 -11.31 -10.78
C ALA A 197 -3.55 -10.87 -9.94
N GLU A 198 -2.33 -11.36 -10.26
CA GLU A 198 -1.10 -10.93 -9.59
C GLU A 198 -0.83 -9.43 -9.75
N LYS A 199 -1.00 -8.88 -10.96
CA LYS A 199 -0.89 -7.44 -11.19
C LYS A 199 -1.90 -6.65 -10.34
N THR A 200 -3.13 -7.16 -10.25
CA THR A 200 -4.20 -6.53 -9.46
C THR A 200 -3.87 -6.55 -7.97
N HIS A 201 -3.32 -7.66 -7.47
CA HIS A 201 -2.86 -7.80 -6.09
C HIS A 201 -1.72 -6.81 -5.77
N ALA A 202 -0.69 -6.76 -6.62
CA ALA A 202 0.43 -5.82 -6.45
C ALA A 202 -0.01 -4.35 -6.54
N ALA A 203 -1.04 -4.04 -7.34
CA ALA A 203 -1.66 -2.73 -7.37
C ALA A 203 -2.41 -2.43 -6.05
N ALA A 204 -3.16 -3.39 -5.52
CA ALA A 204 -3.85 -3.25 -4.23
C ALA A 204 -2.87 -3.02 -3.07
N GLU A 205 -1.73 -3.73 -3.04
CA GLU A 205 -0.68 -3.49 -2.05
C GLU A 205 -0.13 -2.07 -2.15
N ARG A 206 0.12 -1.57 -3.36
CA ARG A 206 0.56 -0.18 -3.57
C ARG A 206 -0.48 0.82 -3.07
N ALA A 207 -1.77 0.61 -3.34
CA ALA A 207 -2.83 1.45 -2.79
C ALA A 207 -2.84 1.45 -1.25
N ALA A 208 -2.68 0.29 -0.62
CA ALA A 208 -2.56 0.17 0.83
C ALA A 208 -1.34 0.92 1.40
N THR A 209 -0.17 0.81 0.76
CA THR A 209 1.02 1.57 1.19
C THR A 209 0.81 3.07 1.08
N ALA A 210 0.15 3.53 0.02
CA ALA A 210 -0.16 4.94 -0.18
C ALA A 210 -1.16 5.46 0.87
N GLN A 211 -2.13 4.65 1.25
CA GLN A 211 -3.06 4.95 2.33
C GLN A 211 -2.37 5.04 3.70
N SER A 212 -1.45 4.13 4.02
CA SER A 212 -0.63 4.22 5.24
C SER A 212 0.22 5.50 5.25
N LEU A 213 0.84 5.86 4.12
CA LEU A 213 1.63 7.08 4.02
C LEU A 213 0.76 8.33 4.23
N ALA A 214 -0.45 8.35 3.68
CA ALA A 214 -1.41 9.44 3.92
C ALA A 214 -1.73 9.58 5.42
N HIS A 215 -1.92 8.46 6.12
CA HIS A 215 -2.14 8.45 7.57
C HIS A 215 -0.95 9.06 8.34
N ASP A 216 0.28 8.64 8.03
CA ASP A 216 1.49 9.14 8.70
C ASP A 216 1.70 10.64 8.50
N VAL A 217 1.42 11.15 7.30
CA VAL A 217 1.46 12.59 7.00
C VAL A 217 0.48 13.35 7.88
N VAL A 218 -0.76 12.86 8.02
CA VAL A 218 -1.79 13.53 8.82
C VAL A 218 -1.45 13.51 10.31
N VAL A 219 -0.97 12.38 10.83
CA VAL A 219 -0.52 12.27 12.23
C VAL A 219 0.62 13.25 12.50
N THR A 220 1.61 13.29 11.60
CA THR A 220 2.78 14.16 11.75
C THR A 220 2.40 15.64 11.66
N ALA A 221 1.58 16.02 10.69
CA ALA A 221 1.10 17.40 10.53
C ALA A 221 0.30 17.85 11.76
N THR A 222 -0.61 17.01 12.27
CA THR A 222 -1.37 17.30 13.50
C THR A 222 -0.47 17.48 14.71
N ALA A 223 0.57 16.65 14.85
CA ALA A 223 1.54 16.79 15.94
C ALA A 223 2.37 18.08 15.84
N LEU A 224 2.74 18.50 14.62
CA LEU A 224 3.44 19.76 14.38
C LEU A 224 2.57 20.97 14.68
N LEU A 225 1.29 20.95 14.29
CA LEU A 225 0.33 22.02 14.63
C LEU A 225 0.18 22.19 16.14
N ARG A 226 0.00 21.09 16.88
CA ARG A 226 -0.06 21.14 18.36
C ARG A 226 1.21 21.70 19.00
N LYS A 227 2.40 21.37 18.47
CA LYS A 227 3.67 21.95 18.93
C LYS A 227 3.74 23.45 18.67
N ARG A 228 3.27 23.91 17.51
CA ARG A 228 3.22 25.34 17.16
C ARG A 228 2.27 26.11 18.09
N GLU A 229 1.06 25.60 18.32
CA GLU A 229 0.10 26.22 19.24
C GLU A 229 0.64 26.31 20.67
N ALA A 230 1.33 25.27 21.15
CA ALA A 230 1.95 25.28 22.48
C ALA A 230 3.11 26.30 22.57
N GLU A 231 3.93 26.40 21.52
CA GLU A 231 5.00 27.39 21.44
C GLU A 231 4.45 28.82 21.40
N GLU A 232 3.39 29.05 20.61
CA GLU A 232 2.76 30.36 20.48
C GLU A 232 2.10 30.81 21.79
N LYS A 233 1.38 29.92 22.48
CA LYS A 233 0.85 30.19 23.83
C LYS A 233 1.96 30.55 24.82
N ARG A 234 3.12 29.89 24.73
CA ARG A 234 4.29 30.21 25.55
C ARG A 234 4.87 31.59 25.22
N ARG A 235 4.92 31.97 23.93
CA ARG A 235 5.34 33.32 23.51
C ARG A 235 4.38 34.39 24.01
N GLN A 236 3.07 34.19 23.83
CA GLN A 236 2.04 35.12 24.31
C GLN A 236 2.06 35.27 25.85
N ALA A 237 2.27 34.18 26.60
CA ALA A 237 2.39 34.24 28.05
C ALA A 237 3.62 35.06 28.49
N LYS A 238 4.75 34.89 27.77
CA LYS A 238 5.96 35.68 28.03
C LYS A 238 5.74 37.17 27.72
N GLU A 239 5.14 37.49 26.58
CA GLU A 239 4.83 38.87 26.20
C GLU A 239 3.88 39.56 27.19
N ARG A 240 2.89 38.83 27.71
CA ARG A 240 2.00 39.35 28.76
C ARG A 240 2.75 39.61 30.07
N ALA A 241 3.62 38.69 30.49
CA ALA A 241 4.44 38.88 31.69
C ALA A 241 5.38 40.10 31.56
N ASP A 242 6.03 40.26 30.39
CA ASP A 242 6.91 41.40 30.12
C ASP A 242 6.12 42.72 30.09
N ALA A 243 4.90 42.72 29.53
CA ALA A 243 4.02 43.89 29.52
C ALA A 243 3.51 44.27 30.92
N GLU A 244 3.17 43.28 31.77
CA GLU A 244 2.78 43.51 33.16
C GLU A 244 3.95 44.06 33.99
N ALA A 245 5.15 43.50 33.82
CA ALA A 245 6.36 44.00 34.46
C ALA A 245 6.67 45.46 34.05
N ALA A 246 6.53 45.80 32.77
CA ALA A 246 6.69 47.18 32.30
C ALA A 246 5.66 48.14 32.89
N ARG A 247 4.39 47.71 33.02
CA ARG A 247 3.34 48.50 33.69
C ARG A 247 3.65 48.73 35.17
N GLN A 248 4.09 47.70 35.88
CA GLN A 248 4.48 47.82 37.29
C GLN A 248 5.66 48.77 37.46
N ALA A 249 6.67 48.69 36.59
CA ALA A 249 7.81 49.61 36.60
C ALA A 249 7.38 51.07 36.35
N ALA A 250 6.48 51.31 35.39
CA ALA A 250 5.95 52.65 35.13
C ALA A 250 5.16 53.21 36.32
N VAL A 251 4.33 52.39 36.99
CA VAL A 251 3.60 52.80 38.20
C VAL A 251 4.56 53.12 39.34
N ALA A 252 5.62 52.32 39.53
CA ALA A 252 6.65 52.56 40.54
C ALA A 252 7.40 53.88 40.29
N GLU A 253 7.79 54.18 39.04
CA GLU A 253 8.44 55.44 38.67
C GLU A 253 7.53 56.65 38.95
N VAL A 254 6.22 56.53 38.67
CA VAL A 254 5.25 57.58 38.99
C VAL A 254 5.15 57.79 40.50
N MET A 255 5.00 56.71 41.28
CA MET A 255 4.94 56.79 42.75
C MET A 255 6.20 57.46 43.34
N GLU A 256 7.40 57.08 42.87
CA GLU A 256 8.66 57.70 43.31
C GLU A 256 8.68 59.22 43.06
N LYS A 257 8.26 59.66 41.87
CA LYS A 257 8.20 61.09 41.53
C LYS A 257 7.18 61.87 42.37
N PHE A 258 6.12 61.23 42.87
CA PHE A 258 5.17 61.85 43.80
C PHE A 258 5.67 61.86 45.25
N SER A 259 6.38 60.83 45.71
CA SER A 259 6.97 60.77 47.06
C SER A 259 8.05 61.83 47.29
N VAL A 260 8.87 62.15 46.27
CA VAL A 260 9.91 63.19 46.36
C VAL A 260 9.31 64.61 46.47
N LYS A 261 8.08 64.83 46.00
CA LYS A 261 7.37 66.11 46.15
C LYS A 261 6.64 66.27 47.49
N GLN A 262 6.60 65.22 48.32
CA GLN A 262 5.93 65.20 49.62
C GLN A 262 6.92 65.10 50.80
N ALA A 263 8.19 65.45 50.60
CA ALA A 263 9.10 65.70 51.72
C ALA A 263 8.80 67.07 52.35
N PRO A 264 8.34 67.15 53.61
CA PRO A 264 8.19 68.43 54.29
C PRO A 264 9.56 69.04 54.60
N ASN A 265 9.68 70.35 54.36
CA ASN A 265 10.71 71.21 54.92
C ASN A 265 10.64 71.16 56.46
N GLU A 266 11.40 70.29 57.11
CA GLU A 266 11.88 70.51 58.48
C GLU A 266 13.21 69.77 58.70
N ALA A 267 14.30 70.53 58.80
CA ALA A 267 15.34 70.44 59.84
C ALA A 267 16.60 71.18 59.37
N SER A 268 16.77 72.41 59.85
CA SER A 268 18.03 73.15 59.85
C SER A 268 18.85 72.82 61.10
N SER A 269 20.17 73.06 61.00
CA SER A 269 21.17 73.26 62.06
C SER A 269 21.72 71.97 62.70
N ASP A 270 22.90 71.46 62.36
CA ASP A 270 24.28 72.03 62.34
C ASP A 270 25.13 71.49 63.49
N SER A 271 26.44 71.43 63.19
CA SER A 271 27.61 71.19 64.03
C SER A 271 28.04 69.74 64.27
N ASN A 272 29.33 69.41 64.35
CA ASN A 272 30.57 69.82 63.67
C ASN A 272 31.68 68.97 64.30
N ALA A 273 32.71 68.64 63.51
CA ALA A 273 34.09 68.33 63.94
C ALA A 273 34.30 67.06 64.80
N ALA A 274 35.43 66.35 64.75
CA ALA A 274 36.58 66.23 63.88
C ALA A 274 37.44 65.11 64.50
N GLY A 275 38.29 64.45 63.71
CA GLY A 275 39.36 63.56 64.20
C GLY A 275 39.18 62.11 63.74
N ALA A 276 39.61 61.74 62.54
CA ALA A 276 40.99 61.50 62.08
C ALA A 276 41.56 60.12 62.46
N SER A 277 41.70 59.29 61.41
CA SER A 277 42.70 58.23 61.18
C SER A 277 42.61 56.98 62.07
N ALA A 278 42.79 55.74 61.60
CA ALA A 278 43.26 55.22 60.33
C ALA A 278 42.82 53.76 60.15
N SER A 279 42.81 53.32 58.89
CA SER A 279 43.26 52.00 58.39
C SER A 279 42.69 50.72 59.00
N GLY A 280 41.96 49.95 58.19
CA GLY A 280 41.75 48.52 58.44
C GLY A 280 40.70 47.86 57.57
N ALA A 281 41.15 47.30 56.44
CA ALA A 281 40.57 46.17 55.70
C ALA A 281 39.06 46.17 55.40
N GLY A 282 38.71 46.62 54.18
CA GLY A 282 37.41 46.40 53.57
C GLY A 282 37.21 44.94 53.18
N GLU A 283 36.07 44.39 53.60
CA GLU A 283 35.58 43.05 53.30
C GLU A 283 34.29 43.21 52.46
N GLY A 284 34.17 42.49 51.34
CA GLY A 284 32.84 42.23 50.75
C GLY A 284 32.62 42.50 49.25
N LYS A 285 33.12 41.60 48.41
CA LYS A 285 32.36 40.86 47.37
C LYS A 285 31.83 41.58 46.10
N SER A 286 32.63 41.40 45.04
CA SER A 286 32.26 40.93 43.68
C SER A 286 31.12 41.62 42.91
N GLY A 287 31.51 42.54 42.03
CA GLY A 287 30.72 42.90 40.86
C GLY A 287 31.41 43.93 39.96
N THR A 288 32.00 43.48 38.84
CA THR A 288 31.96 44.08 37.48
C THR A 288 33.18 43.68 36.65
N THR A 289 32.95 43.14 35.45
CA THR A 289 33.86 43.34 34.31
C THR A 289 33.03 43.47 33.03
N HIS A 290 33.05 44.65 32.42
CA HIS A 290 32.92 44.80 30.97
C HIS A 290 33.67 46.06 30.53
N ARG A 291 34.65 45.86 29.64
CA ARG A 291 35.55 46.85 29.06
C ARG A 291 35.20 47.04 27.58
N LYS A 292 35.39 48.26 27.09
CA LYS A 292 35.07 48.75 25.73
C LYS A 292 36.06 48.30 24.64
N ASN A 293 35.46 48.07 23.46
CA ASN A 293 35.83 48.42 22.07
C ASN A 293 36.94 47.69 21.28
N ALA A 294 36.50 47.29 20.06
CA ALA A 294 37.13 47.38 18.73
C ALA A 294 37.75 46.11 18.08
N VAL A 295 37.08 45.72 16.96
CA VAL A 295 37.61 45.24 15.66
C VAL A 295 38.34 43.88 15.59
N GLY A 296 37.86 43.01 14.68
CA GLY A 296 38.71 42.03 13.99
C GLY A 296 38.24 40.58 14.04
N ALA A 297 37.56 40.17 12.96
CA ALA A 297 37.68 38.90 12.21
C ALA A 297 38.00 37.56 12.92
N ALA A 298 37.19 36.54 12.55
CA ALA A 298 37.56 35.15 12.17
C ALA A 298 38.33 34.29 13.23
N ASP A 299 38.00 33.04 13.57
CA ASP A 299 37.28 31.92 12.97
C ASP A 299 36.81 30.98 14.11
N GLY A 300 35.61 30.40 14.06
CA GLY A 300 35.42 28.97 13.68
C GLY A 300 35.15 28.12 14.94
N SER A 301 34.13 27.27 15.07
CA SER A 301 33.33 26.54 14.10
C SER A 301 31.92 26.32 14.71
N GLY A 302 31.00 27.22 14.38
CA GLY A 302 29.57 26.96 14.49
C GLY A 302 29.12 26.26 13.22
N ILE A 303 28.97 24.93 13.29
CA ILE A 303 28.40 24.17 12.19
C ILE A 303 26.92 24.63 12.05
N PRO A 304 26.52 25.24 10.92
CA PRO A 304 25.15 25.73 10.75
C PRO A 304 24.19 24.54 10.75
N LEU A 305 22.99 24.74 11.28
CA LEU A 305 21.90 23.75 11.42
C LEU A 305 21.52 23.02 10.10
N LEU A 306 21.99 23.51 8.95
CA LEU A 306 21.89 22.83 7.65
C LEU A 306 22.80 21.59 7.54
N SER A 307 23.95 21.54 8.24
CA SER A 307 24.84 20.38 8.19
C SER A 307 24.37 19.20 9.05
N ARG A 308 23.57 19.46 10.10
CA ARG A 308 22.91 18.39 10.88
C ARG A 308 21.85 17.65 10.07
N ALA A 309 21.22 18.31 9.10
CA ALA A 309 20.30 17.66 8.17
C ALA A 309 21.06 16.75 7.17
N SER A 310 22.23 17.17 6.69
CA SER A 310 23.07 16.35 5.81
C SER A 310 23.66 15.12 6.52
N LEU A 311 24.00 15.21 7.80
CA LEU A 311 24.46 14.07 8.62
C LEU A 311 23.37 13.04 8.94
N LEU A 312 22.11 13.48 9.05
CA LEU A 312 20.97 12.57 9.20
C LEU A 312 20.56 11.94 7.86
N LEU A 313 20.77 12.63 6.74
CA LEU A 313 20.53 12.06 5.41
C LEU A 313 21.56 10.99 5.03
N THR A 314 22.85 11.17 5.38
CA THR A 314 23.88 10.15 5.11
C THR A 314 23.75 8.92 6.02
N ALA A 315 23.27 9.07 7.26
CA ALA A 315 22.96 7.93 8.13
C ALA A 315 21.77 7.10 7.62
N ALA A 316 20.77 7.73 6.98
CA ALA A 316 19.63 7.04 6.38
C ALA A 316 20.01 6.28 5.09
N VAL A 317 20.92 6.82 4.28
CA VAL A 317 21.42 6.14 3.07
C VAL A 317 22.34 4.96 3.43
N ALA A 318 23.11 5.04 4.53
CA ALA A 318 23.93 3.92 5.01
C ALA A 318 23.09 2.74 5.55
N PHE A 319 21.93 3.01 6.16
CA PHE A 319 21.04 1.96 6.67
C PHE A 319 20.32 1.20 5.54
N ILE A 320 20.03 1.87 4.42
CA ILE A 320 19.43 1.23 3.24
C ILE A 320 20.47 0.43 2.44
N GLY A 321 21.75 0.86 2.45
CA GLY A 321 22.85 0.10 1.84
C GLY A 321 23.24 -1.18 2.57
N CYS A 322 23.09 -1.23 3.91
CA CYS A 322 23.40 -2.44 4.70
C CYS A 322 22.32 -3.54 4.63
N LEU A 323 21.13 -3.25 4.12
CA LEU A 323 20.07 -4.25 3.94
C LEU A 323 20.13 -4.97 2.58
N PHE A 324 21.05 -4.57 1.69
CA PHE A 324 21.22 -5.18 0.36
C PHE A 324 22.53 -5.98 0.19
N VAL A 325 23.34 -6.14 1.26
CA VAL A 325 24.62 -6.90 1.22
C VAL A 325 24.74 -7.91 2.38
N CYS A 326 23.62 -8.37 2.93
CA CYS A 326 23.53 -9.58 3.78
C CYS A 326 22.41 -10.47 3.24
#